data_AF-C4XKJ2-F1
#
_entry.id   AF-C4XKJ2-F1
#
_cell.length_a   1.000
_cell.length_b   1.000
_cell.length_c   1.000
_cell.angle_alpha   90.00
_cell.angle_beta   90.00
_cell.angle_gamma   90.00
#
_symmetry.space_group_name_H-M   'P 1'
#
loop_
_entity.id
_entity.type
_entity.pdbx_description
1 polymer ?
#
loop_
_entity_poly.entity_id
_entity_poly.type
_entity_poly.pdbx_seq_one_letter_code
_entity_poly.pdbx_strand_id
1 'polypeptide(L)'
;MKIRAMAAWLLLAVMGGLAVPGGALAQKADGRVAPPPGARYTAAARSQLVDELCQCAVAARITGAMALGSNDQETQRKAVARSREFLTAAKTYMSPQYVDARYKSMALPLLTPERLNDASANAYILERAHMCAYILQNTQERLRYLNDLAKGR
;
A
#
# COMPACT_ATOMS: atom_id res chain seq x y z
N MET A 1 -0.26 -28.19 -19.66
CA MET A 1 -0.21 -26.72 -19.89
C MET A 1 -1.60 -26.10 -19.67
N LYS A 2 -1.99 -25.76 -18.43
CA LYS A 2 -3.30 -25.14 -18.11
C LYS A 2 -3.27 -24.17 -16.91
N ILE A 3 -2.12 -23.56 -16.59
CA ILE A 3 -1.99 -22.65 -15.43
C ILE A 3 -1.88 -21.16 -15.84
N ARG A 4 -1.65 -20.88 -17.13
CA ARG A 4 -1.41 -19.50 -17.61
C ARG A 4 -2.66 -18.61 -17.68
N ALA A 5 -3.86 -19.17 -17.58
CA ALA A 5 -5.09 -18.38 -17.67
C ALA A 5 -5.47 -17.71 -16.34
N MET A 6 -5.22 -18.32 -15.18
CA MET A 6 -5.63 -17.74 -13.89
C MET A 6 -4.74 -16.56 -13.44
N ALA A 7 -3.47 -16.55 -13.83
CA ALA A 7 -2.56 -15.44 -13.51
C ALA A 7 -2.91 -14.14 -14.24
N ALA A 8 -3.42 -14.24 -15.48
CA ALA A 8 -3.82 -13.08 -16.28
C ALA A 8 -5.05 -12.37 -15.71
N TRP A 9 -5.98 -13.11 -15.12
CA TRP A 9 -7.17 -12.54 -14.47
C TRP A 9 -6.86 -11.88 -13.12
N LEU A 10 -5.88 -12.40 -12.36
CA LEU A 10 -5.42 -11.75 -11.12
C LEU A 10 -4.71 -10.41 -11.39
N LEU A 11 -3.93 -10.32 -12.48
CA LEU A 11 -3.30 -9.08 -12.91
C LEU A 11 -4.34 -8.00 -13.27
N LEU A 12 -5.44 -8.41 -13.90
CA LEU A 12 -6.55 -7.51 -14.26
C LEU A 12 -7.32 -6.99 -13.05
N ALA A 13 -7.46 -7.76 -11.97
CA ALA A 13 -8.12 -7.28 -10.75
C ALA A 13 -7.26 -6.29 -9.94
N VAL A 14 -5.92 -6.42 -9.99
CA VAL A 14 -4.99 -5.49 -9.33
C VAL A 14 -4.77 -4.22 -10.16
N MET A 15 -4.94 -4.29 -11.48
CA MET A 15 -4.69 -3.18 -12.41
C MET A 15 -5.97 -2.47 -12.89
N GLY A 16 -7.12 -3.14 -12.83
CA GLY A 16 -8.41 -2.65 -13.29
C GLY A 16 -9.16 -1.91 -12.20
N GLY A 17 -8.66 -0.74 -11.81
CA GLY A 17 -9.50 0.26 -11.16
C GLY A 17 -10.58 0.69 -12.15
N LEU A 18 -11.76 0.06 -12.09
CA LEU A 18 -12.97 0.59 -12.72
C LEU A 18 -13.19 1.98 -12.13
N ALA A 19 -12.98 3.01 -12.96
CA ALA A 19 -13.22 4.39 -12.62
C ALA A 19 -14.72 4.58 -12.35
N VAL A 20 -15.10 4.46 -11.07
CA VAL A 20 -16.37 4.98 -10.58
C VAL A 20 -16.20 6.51 -10.49
N PRO A 21 -17.05 7.31 -11.16
CA PRO A 21 -17.01 8.76 -11.00
C PRO A 21 -17.59 9.08 -9.62
N GLY A 22 -16.72 9.20 -8.62
CA GLY A 22 -17.11 9.45 -7.24
C GLY A 22 -16.05 10.26 -6.51
N GLY A 23 -16.36 11.54 -6.30
CA GLY A 23 -15.67 12.40 -5.33
C GLY A 23 -14.35 12.97 -5.82
N ALA A 24 -14.40 14.21 -6.33
CA ALA A 24 -13.21 15.02 -6.53
C ALA A 24 -12.36 15.04 -5.24
N LEU A 25 -11.18 14.45 -5.30
CA LEU A 25 -10.12 14.72 -4.34
C LEU A 25 -9.89 16.24 -4.39
N ALA A 26 -10.12 16.92 -3.27
CA ALA A 26 -9.77 18.31 -3.09
C ALA A 26 -8.24 18.46 -3.12
N GLN A 27 -7.65 18.41 -4.31
CA GLN A 27 -6.32 18.95 -4.58
C GLN A 27 -6.46 20.48 -4.55
N LYS A 28 -5.93 21.13 -3.52
CA LYS A 28 -5.63 22.56 -3.63
C LYS A 28 -4.54 22.76 -4.67
N ALA A 29 -4.74 23.73 -5.56
CA ALA A 29 -3.89 24.04 -6.71
C ALA A 29 -2.50 24.63 -6.36
N ASP A 30 -2.09 24.59 -5.08
CA ASP A 30 -1.02 25.43 -4.55
C ASP A 30 0.21 24.61 -4.12
N GLY A 31 0.26 23.31 -4.42
CA GLY A 31 1.37 22.41 -4.06
C GLY A 31 1.59 22.20 -2.55
N ARG A 32 0.76 22.82 -1.69
CA ARG A 32 0.77 22.62 -0.24
C ARG A 32 -0.19 21.50 0.14
N VAL A 33 0.39 20.40 0.64
CA VAL A 33 -0.34 19.35 1.34
C VAL A 33 -1.04 19.99 2.54
N ALA A 34 -2.36 19.96 2.57
CA ALA A 34 -3.12 20.43 3.72
C ALA A 34 -2.60 19.71 4.99
N PRO A 35 -2.44 20.41 6.13
CA PRO A 35 -2.03 19.75 7.37
C PRO A 35 -2.97 18.57 7.63
N PRO A 36 -2.46 17.39 8.03
CA PRO A 36 -3.33 16.28 8.37
C PRO A 36 -4.31 16.76 9.44
N PRO A 37 -5.54 16.20 9.51
CA PRO A 37 -6.49 16.46 10.58
C PRO A 37 -5.95 15.89 11.91
N GLY A 38 -4.86 16.46 12.43
CA GLY A 38 -4.00 15.89 13.47
C GLY A 38 -4.59 15.99 14.87
N ALA A 39 -5.64 16.78 15.06
CA ALA A 39 -6.35 16.92 16.33
C ALA A 39 -7.62 16.05 16.43
N ARG A 40 -8.10 15.45 15.33
CA ARG A 40 -9.38 14.71 15.31
C ARG A 40 -9.23 13.21 15.56
N TYR A 41 -8.06 12.65 15.23
CA TYR A 41 -7.82 11.20 15.23
C TYR A 41 -6.76 10.79 16.26
N THR A 42 -7.00 9.67 16.95
CA THR A 42 -6.09 9.16 17.98
C THR A 42 -4.71 8.82 17.40
N ALA A 43 -3.68 8.81 18.25
CA ALA A 43 -2.35 8.36 17.85
C ALA A 43 -2.37 6.91 17.34
N ALA A 44 -3.14 6.04 18.02
CA ALA A 44 -3.31 4.63 17.64
C ALA A 44 -3.90 4.45 16.23
N ALA A 45 -4.93 5.23 15.88
CA ALA A 45 -5.53 5.15 14.55
C ALA A 45 -4.57 5.61 13.45
N ARG A 46 -3.81 6.68 13.70
CA ARG A 46 -2.78 7.17 12.76
C ARG A 46 -1.64 6.17 12.59
N SER A 47 -1.14 5.58 13.68
CA SER A 47 -0.09 4.56 13.60
C SER A 47 -0.57 3.30 12.88
N GLN A 48 -1.80 2.86 13.13
CA GLN A 48 -2.34 1.68 12.45
C GLN A 48 -2.56 1.93 10.96
N LEU A 49 -3.03 3.12 10.56
CA LEU A 49 -3.11 3.49 9.16
C LEU A 49 -1.73 3.49 8.48
N VAL A 50 -0.73 4.06 9.16
CA VAL A 50 0.66 4.06 8.66
C VAL A 50 1.20 2.64 8.52
N ASP A 51 0.85 1.74 9.45
CA ASP A 51 1.22 0.33 9.35
C ASP A 51 0.60 -0.34 8.12
N GLU A 52 -0.69 -0.13 7.85
CA GLU A 52 -1.36 -0.66 6.67
C GLU A 52 -0.75 -0.13 5.37
N LEU A 53 -0.47 1.19 5.31
CA LEU A 53 0.20 1.80 4.16
C LEU A 53 1.63 1.26 3.98
N CYS A 54 2.39 1.08 5.06
CA CYS A 54 3.72 0.47 4.99
C CYS A 54 3.67 -0.98 4.50
N GLN A 55 2.72 -1.78 4.98
CA GLN A 55 2.52 -3.16 4.51
C GLN A 55 2.23 -3.21 3.00
N CYS A 56 1.41 -2.28 2.51
CA CYS A 56 1.15 -2.16 1.07
C CYS A 56 2.37 -1.71 0.26
N ALA A 57 3.17 -0.80 0.81
CA ALA A 57 4.44 -0.42 0.19
C ALA A 57 5.40 -1.60 0.08
N VAL A 58 5.45 -2.46 1.09
CA VAL A 58 6.25 -3.70 1.10
C VAL A 58 5.70 -4.71 0.09
N ALA A 59 4.39 -4.97 0.05
CA ALA A 59 3.78 -5.88 -0.90
C ALA A 59 4.07 -5.45 -2.36
N ALA A 60 3.97 -4.15 -2.66
CA ALA A 60 4.35 -3.61 -3.95
C ALA A 60 5.86 -3.82 -4.22
N ARG A 61 6.73 -3.61 -3.23
CA ARG A 61 8.17 -3.79 -3.40
C ARG A 61 8.54 -5.25 -3.69
N ILE A 62 7.93 -6.21 -2.99
CA ILE A 62 8.11 -7.65 -3.21
C ILE A 62 7.65 -8.00 -4.62
N THR A 63 6.46 -7.53 -5.05
CA THR A 63 5.95 -7.75 -6.40
C THR A 63 6.95 -7.29 -7.48
N GLY A 64 7.53 -6.11 -7.31
CA GLY A 64 8.56 -5.60 -8.22
C GLY A 64 9.86 -6.41 -8.17
N ALA A 65 10.26 -6.92 -7.01
CA ALA A 65 11.43 -7.77 -6.88
C ALA A 65 11.24 -9.14 -7.56
N MET A 66 10.05 -9.75 -7.43
CA MET A 66 9.70 -10.99 -8.12
C MET A 66 9.67 -10.83 -9.64
N ALA A 67 9.21 -9.67 -10.12
CA ALA A 67 9.18 -9.33 -11.54
C ALA A 67 10.58 -9.20 -12.19
N LEU A 68 11.66 -9.13 -11.39
CA LEU A 68 13.04 -9.24 -11.91
C LEU A 68 13.30 -10.65 -12.45
N GLY A 69 12.81 -11.69 -11.76
CA GLY A 69 13.00 -13.09 -12.16
C GLY A 69 12.29 -13.44 -13.48
N SER A 70 11.26 -12.69 -13.86
CA SER A 70 10.53 -12.85 -15.13
C SER A 70 10.90 -11.79 -16.19
N ASN A 71 11.89 -10.93 -15.92
CA ASN A 71 12.27 -9.79 -16.77
C ASN A 71 11.09 -8.87 -17.15
N ASP A 72 10.10 -8.74 -16.27
CA ASP A 72 8.91 -7.91 -16.49
C ASP A 72 9.18 -6.47 -16.02
N GLN A 73 9.73 -5.66 -16.92
CA GLN A 73 10.09 -4.27 -16.64
C GLN A 73 8.88 -3.36 -16.40
N GLU A 74 7.71 -3.69 -16.93
CA GLU A 74 6.50 -2.89 -16.71
C GLU A 74 6.02 -3.06 -15.27
N THR A 75 5.91 -4.30 -14.80
CA THR A 75 5.53 -4.61 -13.43
C THR A 75 6.53 -4.04 -12.44
N GLN A 76 7.83 -4.11 -12.72
CA GLN A 76 8.86 -3.47 -11.89
C GLN A 76 8.62 -1.96 -11.74
N ARG A 77 8.40 -1.23 -12.84
CA ARG A 77 8.15 0.22 -12.81
C ARG A 77 6.88 0.56 -12.04
N LYS A 78 5.78 -0.16 -12.29
CA LYS A 78 4.50 0.04 -11.61
C LYS A 78 4.60 -0.25 -10.11
N ALA A 79 5.28 -1.32 -9.74
CA ALA A 79 5.54 -1.68 -8.35
C ALA A 79 6.33 -0.60 -7.58
N VAL A 80 7.37 -0.04 -8.20
CA VAL A 80 8.15 1.07 -7.61
C VAL A 80 7.29 2.31 -7.44
N ALA A 81 6.50 2.68 -8.45
CA ALA A 81 5.58 3.82 -8.36
C ALA A 81 4.56 3.62 -7.24
N ARG A 82 3.89 2.46 -7.18
CA ARG A 82 2.92 2.15 -6.13
C ARG A 82 3.52 2.17 -4.73
N SER A 83 4.71 1.57 -4.56
CA SER A 83 5.41 1.60 -3.26
C SER A 83 5.67 3.03 -2.80
N ARG A 84 6.10 3.92 -3.70
CA ARG A 84 6.31 5.35 -3.41
C ARG A 84 5.01 6.09 -3.05
N GLU A 85 3.90 5.77 -3.72
CA GLU A 85 2.60 6.37 -3.42
C GLU A 85 2.14 6.04 -2.00
N PHE A 86 2.22 4.77 -1.58
CA PHE A 86 1.88 4.36 -0.21
C PHE A 86 2.76 5.04 0.83
N LEU A 87 4.08 5.10 0.60
CA LEU A 87 5.00 5.76 1.53
C LEU A 87 4.77 7.28 1.60
N THR A 88 4.48 7.92 0.47
CA THR A 88 4.13 9.34 0.42
C THR A 88 2.86 9.60 1.23
N ALA A 89 1.83 8.77 1.05
CA ALA A 89 0.59 8.86 1.82
C ALA A 89 0.85 8.68 3.32
N ALA A 90 1.65 7.68 3.72
CA ALA A 90 1.97 7.43 5.13
C ALA A 90 2.68 8.63 5.80
N LYS A 91 3.58 9.31 5.07
CA LYS A 91 4.30 10.50 5.54
C LYS A 91 3.41 11.73 5.76
N THR A 92 2.15 11.70 5.31
CA THR A 92 1.18 12.74 5.65
C THR A 92 0.60 12.54 7.06
N TYR A 93 0.66 11.34 7.64
CA TYR A 93 0.04 11.01 8.93
C TYR A 93 1.05 10.88 10.07
N MET A 94 2.31 10.56 9.78
CA MET A 94 3.41 10.46 10.74
C MET A 94 4.72 10.99 10.16
N SER A 95 5.72 11.21 11.02
CA SER A 95 7.00 11.77 10.59
C SER A 95 7.70 10.87 9.56
N PRO A 96 8.42 11.45 8.58
CA PRO A 96 9.17 10.66 7.60
C PRO A 96 10.11 9.63 8.22
N GLN A 97 10.77 10.00 9.32
CA GLN A 97 11.69 9.13 10.06
C GLN A 97 10.97 7.89 10.63
N TYR A 98 9.78 8.08 11.21
CA TYR A 98 8.96 6.97 11.71
C TYR A 98 8.53 6.05 10.59
N VAL A 99 8.01 6.62 9.49
CA VAL A 99 7.54 5.84 8.33
C VAL A 99 8.67 5.04 7.71
N ASP A 100 9.84 5.65 7.52
CA ASP A 100 11.00 4.98 6.91
C ASP A 100 11.53 3.85 7.81
N ALA A 101 11.58 4.06 9.13
CA ALA A 101 11.95 3.02 10.08
C ALA A 101 10.93 1.87 10.08
N ARG A 102 9.64 2.19 10.07
CA ARG A 102 8.56 1.20 10.07
C ARG A 102 8.54 0.38 8.79
N TYR A 103 8.63 1.03 7.63
CA TYR A 103 8.74 0.36 6.34
C TYR A 103 9.95 -0.58 6.30
N LYS A 104 11.14 -0.12 6.71
CA LYS A 104 12.34 -0.98 6.77
C LYS A 104 12.15 -2.19 7.67
N SER A 105 11.57 -1.98 8.86
CA SER A 105 11.31 -3.08 9.81
C SER A 105 10.41 -4.18 9.24
N MET A 106 9.46 -3.82 8.38
CA MET A 106 8.57 -4.77 7.70
C MET A 106 9.21 -5.39 6.46
N ALA A 107 10.01 -4.62 5.71
CA ALA A 107 10.59 -5.04 4.44
C ALA A 107 11.76 -6.01 4.61
N LEU A 108 12.65 -5.75 5.59
CA LEU A 108 13.87 -6.53 5.81
C LEU A 108 13.64 -8.05 5.91
N PRO A 109 12.66 -8.56 6.70
CA PRO A 109 12.44 -10.01 6.80
C PRO A 109 11.85 -10.66 5.55
N LEU A 110 11.37 -9.88 4.57
CA LEU A 110 10.67 -10.38 3.39
C LEU A 110 11.46 -10.20 2.08
N LEU A 111 12.41 -9.26 2.06
CA LEU A 111 13.25 -8.97 0.90
C LEU A 111 14.60 -9.72 0.93
N THR A 112 14.65 -10.89 1.56
CA THR A 112 15.82 -11.77 1.45
C THR A 112 15.70 -12.63 0.19
N PRO A 113 16.82 -13.01 -0.47
CA PRO A 113 16.79 -13.83 -1.68
C PRO A 113 16.00 -15.13 -1.52
N GLU A 114 16.04 -15.73 -0.33
CA GLU A 114 15.36 -16.98 0.00
C GLU A 114 13.84 -16.81 0.11
N ARG A 115 13.38 -15.65 0.57
CA ARG A 115 11.97 -15.33 0.82
C ARG A 115 11.25 -14.88 -0.44
N LEU A 116 11.94 -14.17 -1.34
CA LEU A 116 11.35 -13.56 -2.52
C LEU A 116 10.73 -14.55 -3.52
N ASN A 117 11.16 -15.81 -3.51
CA ASN A 117 10.69 -16.84 -4.44
C ASN A 117 9.86 -17.95 -3.78
N ASP A 118 9.54 -17.81 -2.50
CA ASP A 118 8.79 -18.83 -1.75
C ASP A 118 7.30 -18.47 -1.59
N ALA A 119 6.47 -19.45 -1.25
CA ALA A 119 5.03 -19.31 -1.02
C ALA A 119 4.69 -18.19 -0.02
N SER A 120 5.60 -17.89 0.91
CA SER A 120 5.46 -16.82 1.90
C SER A 120 5.38 -15.42 1.29
N ALA A 121 6.16 -15.10 0.25
CA ALA A 121 6.08 -13.80 -0.44
C ALA A 121 4.78 -13.65 -1.22
N ASN A 122 4.34 -14.72 -1.91
CA ASN A 122 3.07 -14.76 -2.61
C ASN A 122 1.89 -14.61 -1.66
N ALA A 123 1.89 -15.33 -0.53
CA ALA A 123 0.87 -15.20 0.50
C ALA A 123 0.80 -13.77 1.05
N TYR A 124 1.96 -13.18 1.35
CA TYR A 124 2.03 -11.80 1.84
C TYR A 124 1.37 -10.80 0.88
N ILE A 125 1.66 -10.92 -0.42
CA ILE A 125 1.06 -10.07 -1.46
C ILE A 125 -0.45 -10.31 -1.55
N LEU A 126 -0.89 -11.57 -1.65
CA LEU A 126 -2.29 -11.93 -1.87
C LEU A 126 -3.20 -11.51 -0.73
N GLU A 127 -2.79 -11.76 0.52
CA GLU A 127 -3.53 -11.35 1.72
C GLU A 127 -3.76 -9.83 1.78
N ARG A 128 -2.86 -9.04 1.17
CA ARG A 128 -2.87 -7.57 1.25
C ARG A 128 -3.38 -6.91 -0.02
N ALA A 129 -3.44 -7.61 -1.14
CA ALA A 129 -3.80 -7.04 -2.43
C ALA A 129 -5.15 -6.28 -2.39
N HIS A 130 -6.16 -6.89 -1.77
CA HIS A 130 -7.48 -6.26 -1.60
C HIS A 130 -7.42 -4.98 -0.76
N MET A 131 -6.66 -5.00 0.34
CA MET A 131 -6.50 -3.83 1.22
C MET A 131 -5.72 -2.71 0.51
N CYS A 132 -4.68 -3.05 -0.25
CA CYS A 132 -3.83 -2.08 -0.94
C CYS A 132 -4.52 -1.39 -2.12
N ALA A 133 -5.42 -2.09 -2.81
CA ALA A 133 -6.26 -1.47 -3.85
C ALA A 133 -7.21 -0.42 -3.26
N TYR A 134 -7.72 -0.67 -2.05
CA TYR A 134 -8.71 0.18 -1.38
C TYR A 134 -8.10 1.39 -0.66
N ILE A 135 -7.00 1.21 0.06
CA ILE A 135 -6.55 2.14 1.11
C ILE A 135 -6.13 3.52 0.58
N LEU A 136 -5.53 3.61 -0.61
CA LEU A 136 -5.13 4.90 -1.19
C LEU A 136 -6.32 5.76 -1.61
N GLN A 137 -7.38 5.12 -2.10
CA GLN A 137 -8.59 5.83 -2.54
C GLN A 137 -9.48 6.25 -1.37
N ASN A 138 -9.38 5.54 -0.23
CA ASN A 138 -10.28 5.67 0.90
C ASN A 138 -9.53 5.95 2.21
N THR A 139 -8.40 6.67 2.14
CA THR A 139 -7.49 6.83 3.29
C THR A 139 -8.17 7.56 4.45
N GLN A 140 -9.05 8.53 4.17
CA GLN A 140 -9.78 9.29 5.19
C GLN A 140 -10.88 8.46 5.87
N GLU A 141 -11.64 7.69 5.08
CA GLU A 141 -12.65 6.75 5.59
C GLU A 141 -11.99 5.68 6.44
N ARG A 142 -10.85 5.14 5.97
CA ARG A 142 -10.08 4.15 6.72
C ARG A 142 -9.57 4.72 8.04
N LEU A 143 -9.03 5.94 8.04
CA LEU A 143 -8.57 6.60 9.26
C LEU A 143 -9.71 6.81 10.27
N ARG A 144 -10.90 7.20 9.78
CA ARG A 144 -12.09 7.36 10.62
C ARG A 144 -12.50 6.04 11.25
N TYR A 145 -12.62 4.98 10.44
CA TYR A 145 -12.93 3.64 10.92
C TYR A 145 -11.96 3.17 12.01
N LEU A 146 -10.64 3.29 11.77
CA LEU A 146 -9.62 2.91 12.74
C LEU A 146 -9.71 3.72 14.04
N ASN A 147 -10.09 4.99 13.94
CA ASN A 147 -10.29 5.85 15.09
C ASN A 147 -11.54 5.50 15.89
N ASP A 148 -12.62 5.08 15.24
CA ASP A 148 -13.84 4.65 15.92
C ASP A 148 -13.59 3.33 16.66
N LEU A 149 -12.89 2.37 16.01
CA LEU A 149 -12.39 1.15 16.66
C LEU A 149 -11.52 1.45 17.88
N ALA A 150 -10.55 2.37 17.76
CA ALA A 150 -9.68 2.74 18.86
C ALA A 150 -10.42 3.42 20.03
N LYS A 151 -11.62 3.94 19.78
CA LYS A 151 -12.52 4.53 20.80
C LYS A 151 -13.56 3.55 21.33
N GLY A 152 -13.57 2.30 20.85
CA GLY A 152 -14.55 1.28 21.24
C GLY A 152 -15.96 1.52 20.72
N ARG A 153 -16.09 2.15 19.54
CA ARG A 153 -17.37 2.38 18.86
C ARG A 153 -17.54 1.48 17.64
#